data_AF-A0A5S5DUR3-F1
#
_entry.id   AF-A0A5S5DUR3-F1
#
_cell.length_a   1.000
_cell.length_b   1.000
_cell.length_c   1.000
_cell.angle_alpha   90.00
_cell.angle_beta   90.00
_cell.angle_gamma   90.00
#
_symmetry.space_group_name_H-M   'P 1'
#
loop_
_entity.id
_entity.type
_entity.pdbx_description
1 polymer ?
#
loop_
_entity_poly.entity_id
_entity_poly.type
_entity_poly.pdbx_seq_one_letter_code
_entity_poly.pdbx_strand_id
1 'polypeptide(L)'
;MSKNKNTFQLSALSQNDPGAADGNKLVCEVTANGPLRKGSSPVNKPVKLPIPPSESKKIETPTWYLETTKGENASFEIKISGPTGSKYPSKSIKVKQSDVQEWASVPFNDRENQIYQEGEYGIFGFAQEGPDGSIYTITAGVLNPRLYGN
;
A
#
# COMPACT_ATOMS: atom_id res chain seq x y z
N MET A 1 -5.50 11.81 27.40
CA MET A 1 -5.01 10.44 27.12
C MET A 1 -4.17 10.51 25.85
N SER A 2 -2.86 10.28 25.95
CA SER A 2 -2.02 10.12 24.77
C SER A 2 -2.46 8.85 24.05
N LYS A 3 -2.98 8.96 22.82
CA LYS A 3 -3.21 7.76 22.00
C LYS A 3 -1.83 7.15 21.73
N ASN A 4 -1.60 5.93 22.21
CA ASN A 4 -0.38 5.20 21.88
C ASN A 4 -0.39 4.97 20.36
N LYS A 5 0.51 5.67 19.64
CA LYS A 5 0.72 5.53 18.19
C LYS A 5 1.46 4.23 17.89
N ASN A 6 0.79 3.11 18.13
CA ASN A 6 1.38 1.77 18.13
C ASN A 6 0.78 0.90 17.02
N THR A 7 0.32 1.50 15.93
CA THR A 7 -0.20 0.76 14.78
C THR A 7 0.66 1.03 13.55
N PHE A 8 1.00 -0.01 12.81
CA PHE A 8 1.50 0.10 11.45
C PHE A 8 0.44 -0.40 10.48
N GLN A 9 -0.10 0.50 9.68
CA GLN A 9 -1.14 0.24 8.69
C GLN A 9 -0.52 0.13 7.29
N LEU A 10 -0.90 -0.92 6.55
CA LEU A 10 -0.71 -1.04 5.11
C LEU A 10 -2.07 -1.07 4.42
N SER A 11 -2.25 -0.24 3.39
CA SER A 11 -3.40 -0.30 2.48
C SER A 11 -2.91 -0.49 1.05
N ALA A 12 -3.71 -1.17 0.22
CA ALA A 12 -3.38 -1.37 -1.18
C ALA A 12 -4.58 -1.12 -2.09
N LEU A 13 -4.38 -0.39 -3.18
CA LEU A 13 -5.41 -0.09 -4.17
C LEU A 13 -4.81 -0.08 -5.58
N SER A 14 -5.67 -0.03 -6.59
CA SER A 14 -5.27 0.14 -7.97
C SER A 14 -5.85 1.41 -8.58
N GLN A 15 -5.24 1.85 -9.67
CA GLN A 15 -5.82 2.80 -10.61
C GLN A 15 -6.07 2.10 -11.93
N ASN A 16 -6.79 2.74 -12.83
CA ASN A 16 -7.09 2.20 -14.15
C ASN A 16 -6.87 3.29 -15.18
N ASP A 17 -5.65 3.79 -15.19
CA ASP A 17 -5.27 4.92 -16.01
C ASP A 17 -5.45 4.58 -17.50
N PRO A 18 -5.85 5.55 -18.34
CA PRO A 18 -5.84 5.37 -19.78
C PRO A 18 -4.43 4.96 -20.24
N GLY A 19 -4.28 3.72 -20.72
CA GLY A 19 -2.98 3.13 -21.08
C GLY A 19 -2.46 2.05 -20.12
N ALA A 20 -3.07 1.90 -18.94
CA ALA A 20 -2.79 0.86 -17.93
C ALA A 20 -4.12 0.22 -17.43
N ALA A 21 -4.94 -0.25 -18.38
CA ALA A 21 -6.37 -0.54 -18.16
C ALA A 21 -6.70 -1.92 -17.56
N ASP A 22 -5.76 -2.57 -16.89
CA ASP A 22 -5.96 -3.85 -16.18
C ASP A 22 -5.94 -3.71 -14.65
N GLY A 23 -5.94 -2.48 -14.15
CA GLY A 23 -6.04 -2.15 -12.73
C GLY A 23 -7.16 -2.84 -11.96
N ASN A 24 -8.34 -2.99 -12.59
CA ASN A 24 -9.48 -3.69 -11.98
C ASN A 24 -9.30 -5.22 -11.85
N LYS A 25 -8.23 -5.77 -12.43
CA LYS A 25 -7.90 -7.21 -12.38
C LYS A 25 -6.73 -7.50 -11.46
N LEU A 26 -6.07 -6.47 -10.93
CA LEU A 26 -4.91 -6.65 -10.05
C LEU A 26 -5.31 -7.26 -8.72
N VAL A 27 -4.44 -8.12 -8.23
CA VAL A 27 -4.54 -8.74 -6.91
C VAL A 27 -3.23 -8.52 -6.17
N CYS A 28 -3.30 -8.59 -4.85
CA CYS A 28 -2.14 -8.65 -4.00
C CYS A 28 -2.20 -9.84 -3.05
N GLU A 29 -1.04 -10.29 -2.59
CA GLU A 29 -0.89 -11.21 -1.47
C GLU A 29 0.02 -10.56 -0.44
N VAL A 30 -0.41 -10.54 0.83
CA VAL A 30 0.33 -9.89 1.92
C VAL A 30 0.78 -10.93 2.93
N THR A 31 2.05 -10.85 3.32
CA THR A 31 2.59 -11.50 4.51
C THR A 31 2.95 -10.41 5.53
N ALA A 32 2.81 -10.75 6.82
CA ALA A 32 3.02 -9.81 7.91
C ALA A 32 4.06 -10.36 8.88
N ASN A 33 4.98 -9.51 9.29
CA ASN A 33 5.95 -9.77 10.35
C ASN A 33 5.61 -8.90 11.56
N GLY A 34 4.85 -9.49 12.49
CA GLY A 34 4.36 -8.82 13.69
C GLY A 34 2.96 -9.33 14.08
N PRO A 35 2.46 -8.93 15.26
CA PRO A 35 1.12 -9.27 15.70
C PRO A 35 0.05 -8.56 14.85
N LEU A 36 -0.73 -9.33 14.09
CA LEU A 36 -1.80 -8.82 13.23
C LEU A 36 -3.03 -8.46 14.06
N ARG A 37 -3.52 -7.22 13.92
CA ARG A 37 -4.70 -6.74 14.64
C ARG A 37 -5.99 -7.24 14.01
N LYS A 38 -7.02 -7.48 14.85
CA LYS A 38 -8.39 -7.79 14.39
C LYS A 38 -8.92 -6.68 13.48
N GLY A 39 -9.56 -7.07 12.37
CA GLY A 39 -10.05 -6.16 11.33
C GLY A 39 -9.09 -5.99 10.15
N SER A 40 -7.91 -6.60 10.19
CA SER A 40 -7.03 -6.71 9.03
C SER A 40 -7.64 -7.58 7.93
N SER A 41 -7.34 -7.23 6.68
CA SER A 41 -7.62 -8.06 5.51
C SER A 41 -6.87 -9.40 5.57
N PRO A 42 -7.27 -10.42 4.79
CA PRO A 42 -6.59 -11.72 4.78
C PRO A 42 -5.10 -11.61 4.43
N VAL A 43 -4.27 -12.44 5.08
CA VAL A 43 -2.84 -12.62 4.75
C VAL A 43 -2.62 -13.98 4.09
N ASN A 44 -1.54 -14.14 3.32
CA ASN A 44 -1.17 -15.35 2.58
C ASN A 44 -2.27 -15.85 1.64
N LYS A 45 -3.10 -14.93 1.12
CA LYS A 45 -4.17 -15.20 0.17
C LYS A 45 -4.29 -14.04 -0.82
N PRO A 46 -4.70 -14.30 -2.07
CA PRO A 46 -4.99 -13.24 -3.02
C PRO A 46 -6.16 -12.35 -2.55
N VAL A 47 -5.95 -11.03 -2.56
CA VAL A 47 -6.93 -9.99 -2.27
C VAL A 47 -7.01 -9.05 -3.47
N LYS A 48 -8.21 -8.77 -3.97
CA LYS A 48 -8.41 -7.88 -5.12
C LYS A 48 -8.06 -6.44 -4.75
N LEU A 49 -7.34 -5.75 -5.63
CA LEU A 49 -7.10 -4.33 -5.49
C LEU A 49 -8.28 -3.55 -6.08
N PRO A 50 -8.96 -2.73 -5.27
CA PRO A 50 -10.04 -1.90 -5.77
C PRO A 50 -9.51 -0.68 -6.49
N ILE A 51 -10.24 -0.24 -7.51
CA ILE A 51 -10.11 1.12 -8.04
C ILE A 51 -10.98 2.03 -7.17
N PRO A 52 -10.42 3.09 -6.54
CA PRO A 52 -11.21 4.03 -5.78
C PRO A 52 -12.38 4.59 -6.61
N PRO A 53 -13.57 4.73 -6.02
CA PRO A 53 -14.72 5.24 -6.74
C PRO A 53 -14.51 6.71 -7.14
N SER A 54 -15.06 7.08 -8.29
CA SER A 54 -15.00 8.45 -8.79
C SER A 54 -16.08 9.38 -8.22
N GLU A 55 -17.01 8.92 -7.35
CA GLU A 55 -17.86 9.75 -6.46
C GLU A 55 -19.07 9.01 -5.83
N SER A 56 -19.50 7.82 -6.32
CA SER A 56 -20.84 7.31 -5.98
C SER A 56 -20.94 5.91 -5.34
N LYS A 57 -19.83 5.20 -5.10
CA LYS A 57 -19.88 3.85 -4.50
C LYS A 57 -18.71 3.62 -3.56
N LYS A 58 -18.92 3.54 -2.24
CA LYS A 58 -17.84 3.14 -1.31
C LYS A 58 -17.34 1.74 -1.69
N ILE A 59 -16.08 1.66 -2.12
CA ILE A 59 -15.36 0.40 -2.26
C ILE A 59 -14.36 0.34 -1.11
N GLU A 60 -14.44 -0.71 -0.30
CA GLU A 60 -13.55 -0.89 0.84
C GLU A 60 -12.14 -1.18 0.34
N THR A 61 -11.17 -0.38 0.80
CA THR A 61 -9.76 -0.58 0.48
C THR A 61 -9.18 -1.64 1.40
N PRO A 62 -8.61 -2.73 0.87
CA PRO A 62 -8.01 -3.76 1.69
C PRO A 62 -6.88 -3.14 2.51
N THR A 63 -6.91 -3.43 3.80
CA THR A 63 -6.05 -2.80 4.79
C THR A 63 -5.64 -3.82 5.85
N TRP A 64 -4.37 -3.79 6.23
CA TRP A 64 -3.75 -4.63 7.25
C TRP A 64 -3.16 -3.76 8.34
N TYR A 65 -3.19 -4.25 9.57
CA TYR A 65 -2.73 -3.53 10.74
C TYR A 65 -1.84 -4.45 11.58
N LEU A 66 -0.62 -4.00 11.85
CA LEU A 66 0.25 -4.58 12.87
C LEU A 66 0.15 -3.76 14.15
N GLU A 67 0.04 -4.42 15.29
CA GLU A 67 0.36 -3.78 16.56
C GLU A 67 1.89 -3.68 16.66
N THR A 68 2.39 -2.54 17.12
CA THR A 68 3.82 -2.25 17.14
C THR A 68 4.23 -1.81 18.53
N THR A 69 5.21 -2.49 19.11
CA THR A 69 5.89 -2.02 20.32
C THR A 69 7.25 -1.42 19.98
N LYS A 70 7.78 -0.57 20.86
CA LYS A 70 9.05 0.12 20.64
C LYS A 70 10.19 -0.90 20.53
N GLY A 71 10.87 -0.94 19.38
CA GLY A 71 11.99 -1.84 19.10
C GLY A 71 11.62 -3.09 18.27
N GLU A 72 10.35 -3.27 17.91
CA GLU A 72 9.94 -4.36 17.02
C GLU A 72 10.24 -4.06 15.55
N ASN A 73 10.68 -5.09 14.82
CA ASN A 73 10.89 -5.04 13.37
C ASN A 73 9.57 -5.33 12.62
N ALA A 74 8.53 -4.52 12.86
CA ALA A 74 7.25 -4.66 12.20
C ALA A 74 7.38 -4.39 10.68
N SER A 75 6.94 -5.33 9.85
CA SER A 75 6.98 -5.16 8.40
C SER A 75 5.89 -5.94 7.67
N PHE A 76 5.50 -5.46 6.50
CA PHE A 76 4.71 -6.22 5.54
C PHE A 76 5.56 -6.57 4.32
N GLU A 77 5.30 -7.72 3.72
CA GLU A 77 5.67 -7.99 2.34
C GLU A 77 4.40 -8.14 1.53
N ILE A 78 4.31 -7.40 0.43
CA ILE A 78 3.17 -7.41 -0.47
C ILE A 78 3.64 -7.76 -1.86
N LYS A 79 3.02 -8.79 -2.45
CA LYS A 79 3.22 -9.19 -3.84
C LYS A 79 2.03 -8.73 -4.65
N ILE A 80 2.26 -7.86 -5.63
CA ILE A 80 1.25 -7.39 -6.57
C ILE A 80 1.41 -8.14 -7.89
N SER A 81 0.31 -8.58 -8.47
CA SER A 81 0.31 -9.29 -9.75
C SER A 81 -1.01 -9.07 -10.50
N GLY A 82 -0.97 -9.22 -11.82
CA GLY A 82 -2.18 -9.34 -12.62
C GLY A 82 -2.83 -10.73 -12.48
N PRO A 83 -3.97 -10.94 -13.15
CA PRO A 83 -4.63 -12.24 -13.17
C PRO A 83 -3.73 -13.30 -13.85
N THR A 84 -3.95 -14.57 -13.52
CA THR A 84 -3.23 -15.69 -14.12
C THR A 84 -3.23 -15.59 -15.65
N GLY A 85 -2.04 -15.64 -16.26
CA GLY A 85 -1.86 -15.52 -17.72
C GLY A 85 -1.82 -14.09 -18.26
N SER A 86 -1.90 -13.07 -17.41
CA SER A 86 -1.64 -11.68 -17.83
C SER A 86 -0.14 -11.43 -18.06
N LYS A 87 0.16 -10.39 -18.86
CA LYS A 87 1.51 -9.86 -19.04
C LYS A 87 1.96 -8.95 -17.89
N TYR A 88 1.06 -8.66 -16.95
CA TYR A 88 1.37 -7.77 -15.83
C TYR A 88 2.45 -8.43 -14.95
N PRO A 89 3.63 -7.80 -14.80
CA PRO A 89 4.72 -8.40 -14.05
C PRO A 89 4.35 -8.51 -12.57
N SER A 90 4.72 -9.63 -11.94
CA SER A 90 4.61 -9.74 -10.49
C SER A 90 5.71 -8.91 -9.82
N LYS A 91 5.35 -8.13 -8.81
CA LYS A 91 6.30 -7.32 -8.03
C LYS A 91 6.11 -7.57 -6.54
N SER A 92 7.16 -8.00 -5.85
CA SER A 92 7.22 -8.06 -4.39
C SER A 92 7.83 -6.79 -3.81
N ILE A 93 7.19 -6.25 -2.80
CA ILE A 93 7.58 -5.02 -2.10
C ILE A 93 7.60 -5.33 -0.61
N LYS A 94 8.72 -5.05 0.05
CA LYS A 94 8.83 -5.12 1.51
C LYS A 94 8.77 -3.72 2.09
N VAL A 95 7.93 -3.53 3.09
CA VAL A 95 7.73 -2.25 3.76
C VAL A 95 7.91 -2.45 5.26
N LYS A 96 8.91 -1.79 5.84
CA LYS A 96 9.12 -1.78 7.28
C LYS A 96 8.46 -0.54 7.89
N GLN A 97 8.00 -0.65 9.13
CA GLN A 97 7.47 0.48 9.87
C GLN A 97 8.49 1.62 9.98
N SER A 98 9.76 1.30 10.26
CA SER A 98 10.85 2.27 10.38
C SER A 98 11.00 3.13 9.13
N ASP A 99 10.94 2.50 7.96
CA ASP A 99 11.12 3.18 6.68
C ASP A 99 9.94 4.14 6.44
N VAL A 100 8.72 3.70 6.77
CA VAL A 100 7.51 4.53 6.67
C VAL A 100 7.55 5.71 7.64
N GLN A 101 8.08 5.52 8.86
CA GLN A 101 8.26 6.61 9.82
C GLN A 101 9.25 7.66 9.30
N GLU A 102 10.36 7.22 8.70
CA GLU A 102 11.34 8.09 8.08
C GLU A 102 10.72 8.88 6.92
N TRP A 103 10.06 8.20 5.97
CA TRP A 103 9.41 8.85 4.84
C TRP A 103 8.28 9.81 5.26
N ALA A 104 7.50 9.43 6.28
CA ALA A 104 6.43 10.27 6.82
C ALA A 104 6.93 11.48 7.61
N SER A 105 8.19 11.49 8.06
CA SER A 105 8.80 12.63 8.76
C SER A 105 9.09 13.81 7.81
N VAL A 106 9.21 13.55 6.51
CA VAL A 106 9.37 14.58 5.48
C VAL A 106 8.07 15.40 5.37
N PRO A 107 8.13 16.74 5.34
CA PRO A 107 6.95 17.59 5.15
C PRO A 107 6.15 17.18 3.90
N PHE A 108 4.82 17.24 3.99
CA PHE A 108 3.93 16.72 2.94
C PHE A 108 4.25 17.28 1.53
N ASN A 109 4.53 18.58 1.43
CA ASN A 109 4.80 19.24 0.14
C ASN A 109 6.12 18.79 -0.51
N ASP A 110 7.04 18.27 0.28
CA ASP A 110 8.37 17.82 -0.15
C ASP A 110 8.47 16.28 -0.17
N ARG A 111 7.39 15.58 0.19
CA ARG A 111 7.40 14.13 0.34
C ARG A 111 7.31 13.45 -1.01
N GLU A 112 8.28 12.58 -1.26
CA GLU A 112 8.31 11.74 -2.45
C GLU A 112 7.52 10.44 -2.24
N ASN A 113 6.87 10.03 -3.33
CA ASN A 113 6.36 8.68 -3.50
C ASN A 113 7.52 7.70 -3.71
N GLN A 114 7.36 6.50 -3.18
CA GLN A 114 8.34 5.43 -3.32
C GLN A 114 7.99 4.67 -4.60
N ILE A 115 8.76 4.93 -5.66
CA ILE A 115 8.53 4.30 -6.96
C ILE A 115 9.11 2.89 -6.97
N TYR A 116 8.23 1.89 -7.07
CA TYR A 116 8.62 0.48 -7.11
C TYR A 116 8.66 -0.06 -8.54
N GLN A 117 7.89 0.55 -9.44
CA GLN A 117 7.84 0.20 -10.85
C GLN A 117 7.39 1.41 -11.66
N GLU A 118 8.09 1.70 -12.74
CA GLU A 118 7.77 2.77 -13.70
C GLU A 118 7.03 2.20 -14.92
N GLY A 119 6.60 3.09 -15.82
CA GLY A 119 6.00 2.73 -17.12
C GLY A 119 4.51 2.37 -17.06
N GLU A 120 4.09 1.50 -17.97
CA GLU A 120 2.69 1.09 -18.19
C GLU A 120 2.08 0.31 -17.01
N TYR A 121 2.92 -0.34 -16.20
CA TYR A 121 2.50 -1.15 -15.06
C TYR A 121 2.95 -0.51 -13.74
N GLY A 122 2.86 0.81 -13.64
CA GLY A 122 3.44 1.57 -12.55
C GLY A 122 2.92 1.16 -11.17
N ILE A 123 3.83 1.18 -10.20
CA ILE A 123 3.53 0.91 -8.79
C ILE A 123 4.30 1.91 -7.95
N PHE A 124 3.59 2.61 -7.07
CA PHE A 124 4.20 3.50 -6.09
C PHE A 124 3.58 3.32 -4.71
N GLY A 125 4.31 3.74 -3.68
CA GLY A 125 3.79 3.85 -2.33
C GLY A 125 3.85 5.28 -1.80
N PHE A 126 3.01 5.55 -0.81
CA PHE A 126 2.96 6.84 -0.13
C PHE A 126 2.90 6.64 1.39
N ALA A 127 3.80 7.31 2.11
CA ALA A 127 3.91 7.26 3.55
C ALA A 127 3.19 8.43 4.23
N GLN A 128 2.53 8.16 5.35
CA GLN A 128 1.84 9.15 6.16
C GLN A 128 1.94 8.82 7.65
N GLU A 129 1.84 9.85 8.50
CA GLU A 129 1.59 9.67 9.92
C GLU A 129 0.10 9.85 10.21
N GLY A 130 -0.52 8.82 10.78
CA GLY A 130 -1.92 8.81 11.19
C GLY A 130 -2.12 9.06 12.69
N PRO A 131 -3.39 9.13 13.13
CA PRO A 131 -3.72 9.32 14.54
C PRO A 131 -3.27 8.16 15.43
N ASP A 132 -3.17 6.94 14.88
CA ASP A 132 -2.88 5.72 15.61
C ASP A 132 -1.49 5.12 15.26
N GLY A 133 -0.72 5.76 14.38
CA GLY A 133 0.63 5.35 14.00
C GLY A 133 0.93 5.53 12.52
N SER A 134 1.88 4.74 11.99
CA SER A 134 2.38 4.85 10.62
C SER A 134 1.39 4.27 9.63
N ILE A 135 1.15 4.98 8.52
CA ILE A 135 0.27 4.55 7.44
C ILE A 135 1.09 4.48 6.16
N TYR A 136 0.97 3.36 5.45
CA TYR A 136 1.53 3.20 4.12
C TYR A 136 0.47 2.75 3.14
N THR A 137 0.38 3.44 2.00
CA THR A 137 -0.56 3.12 0.93
C THR A 137 0.20 2.76 -0.32
N ILE A 138 -0.06 1.58 -0.89
CA ILE A 138 0.49 1.18 -2.20
C ILE A 138 -0.59 1.31 -3.27
N THR A 139 -0.23 1.95 -4.37
CA THR A 139 -1.06 2.14 -5.56
C THR A 139 -0.40 1.47 -6.76
N ALA A 140 -1.12 0.57 -7.42
CA ALA A 140 -0.67 -0.13 -8.63
C ALA A 140 -1.59 0.14 -9.83
N GLY A 141 -1.18 -0.29 -11.03
CA GLY A 141 -1.98 -0.05 -12.25
C GLY A 141 -1.99 1.43 -12.67
N VAL A 142 -0.91 2.14 -12.39
CA VAL A 142 -0.73 3.57 -12.65
C VAL A 142 0.13 3.74 -13.88
N LEU A 143 -0.26 4.62 -14.80
CA LEU A 143 0.58 4.94 -15.94
C LEU A 143 1.60 6.01 -15.53
N ASN A 144 2.89 5.68 -15.57
CA ASN A 144 4.00 6.60 -15.28
C ASN A 144 3.84 7.30 -13.91
N PRO A 145 4.00 6.55 -12.80
CA PRO A 145 3.78 7.08 -11.46
C PRO A 145 4.70 8.27 -11.19
N ARG A 146 4.15 9.31 -10.57
CA ARG A 146 4.86 10.56 -10.30
C ARG A 146 5.63 10.47 -9.00
N LEU A 147 6.83 11.07 -8.98
CA LEU A 147 7.65 11.18 -7.78
C LEU A 147 6.97 12.06 -6.70
N TYR A 148 6.27 13.12 -7.11
CA TYR A 148 5.54 14.01 -6.21
C TYR A 148 4.03 13.88 -6.42
N GLY A 149 3.26 14.01 -5.34
CA GLY A 149 1.78 13.95 -5.35
C GLY A 149 1.09 15.25 -5.78
N ASN A 150 1.82 16.19 -6.38
CA ASN A 150 1.35 17.54 -6.76
C ASN A 150 0.95 17.63 -8.23
#